data_AF-A0A352UG83-F1
#
_entry.id   AF-A0A352UG83-F1
#
_cell.length_a   1.000
_cell.length_b   1.000
_cell.length_c   1.000
_cell.angle_alpha   90.00
_cell.angle_beta   90.00
_cell.angle_gamma   90.00
#
_symmetry.space_group_name_H-M   'P 1'
#
loop_
_entity.id
_entity.type
_entity.pdbx_description
1 polymer ?
#
loop_
_entity_poly.entity_id
_entity_poly.type
_entity_poly.pdbx_seq_one_letter_code
_entity_poly.pdbx_strand_id
1 'polypeptide(L)'
;AFKYSNLAFALLGEVVSRVSGVPYDDYIRDNILDPLGMSSSGFQLTDAIQEQMAIGYQPRAHEDFPDVAPHPDIKGHTAAGQLYSSVTDLAKWIGFQVDSDNESVLSQKSKAEMCRPQFLENGWRAGFCLPWFAHRLGDHVYLGHGGGIHGFLTEIFFDPTRRVGAIVLTNSDGHDANSPIVHAIFDVYDEVTKSTVRGSGISRPTPTPPELRQFLGRYSTVLGGAMFIEYRRGSLTLEMDPYSNDASSKIPMIPTDDPDVFIVTGDRYAGEELRFNRNSEGVVVGFHSAGFPARRLVEA
;
A
#
# COMPACT_ATOMS: atom_id res chain seq x y z
N ALA A 1 23.49 23.36 7.76
CA ALA A 1 22.49 22.48 8.40
C ALA A 1 21.15 22.73 7.73
N PHE A 2 20.35 21.69 7.49
CA PHE A 2 19.00 21.82 6.94
C PHE A 2 17.97 22.09 8.05
N LYS A 3 16.98 22.94 7.77
CA LYS A 3 15.82 23.19 8.63
C LYS A 3 14.59 23.44 7.75
N TYR A 4 13.58 22.59 7.91
CA TYR A 4 12.30 22.75 7.24
C TYR A 4 11.58 24.01 7.74
N SER A 5 10.91 24.76 6.85
CA SER A 5 10.25 26.01 7.20
C SER A 5 9.02 26.28 6.33
N ASN A 6 7.83 26.08 6.91
CA ASN A 6 6.56 26.47 6.27
C ASN A 6 6.50 27.99 6.00
N LEU A 7 7.13 28.81 6.86
CA LEU A 7 7.20 30.25 6.63
C LEU A 7 7.99 30.57 5.35
N ALA A 8 9.08 29.85 5.08
CA ALA A 8 9.84 30.05 3.85
C ALA A 8 9.00 29.71 2.60
N PHE A 9 8.21 28.63 2.64
CA PHE A 9 7.28 28.31 1.55
C PHE A 9 6.16 29.32 1.39
N ALA A 10 5.61 29.85 2.49
CA ALA A 10 4.64 30.94 2.44
C ALA A 10 5.24 32.20 1.77
N LEU A 11 6.49 32.55 2.10
CA LEU A 11 7.21 33.64 1.45
C LEU A 11 7.47 33.38 -0.04
N LEU A 12 7.74 32.13 -0.44
CA LEU A 12 7.85 31.78 -1.87
C LEU A 12 6.53 31.99 -2.60
N GLY A 13 5.38 31.69 -1.97
CA GLY A 13 4.07 32.01 -2.53
C GLY A 13 3.84 33.52 -2.73
N GLU A 14 4.32 34.34 -1.78
CA GLU A 14 4.30 35.79 -1.94
C GLU A 14 5.21 36.27 -3.08
N VAL A 15 6.40 35.67 -3.23
CA VAL A 15 7.30 35.97 -4.36
C VAL A 15 6.63 35.66 -5.69
N VAL A 16 5.98 34.50 -5.81
CA VAL A 16 5.20 34.14 -7.01
C VAL A 16 4.15 35.21 -7.30
N SER A 17 3.36 35.59 -6.28
CA SER A 17 2.29 36.58 -6.45
C SER A 17 2.80 37.95 -6.89
N ARG A 18 3.91 38.42 -6.30
CA ARG A 18 4.52 39.72 -6.61
C ARG A 18 5.14 39.76 -7.99
N VAL A 19 5.77 38.68 -8.42
CA VAL A 19 6.45 38.61 -9.72
C VAL A 19 5.44 38.42 -10.85
N SER A 20 4.41 37.59 -10.63
CA SER A 20 3.37 37.34 -11.64
C SER A 20 2.33 38.47 -11.73
N GLY A 21 2.12 39.21 -10.63
CA GLY A 21 1.07 40.23 -10.52
C GLY A 21 -0.32 39.66 -10.28
N VAL A 22 -0.46 38.36 -10.03
CA VAL A 22 -1.73 37.68 -9.74
C VAL A 22 -1.66 36.92 -8.40
N PRO A 23 -2.80 36.64 -7.73
CA PRO A 23 -2.81 35.82 -6.52
C PRO A 23 -2.14 34.45 -6.72
N TYR A 24 -1.50 33.93 -5.67
CA TYR A 24 -0.78 32.66 -5.72
C TYR A 24 -1.66 31.48 -6.19
N ASP A 25 -2.87 31.35 -5.62
CA ASP A 25 -3.81 30.29 -5.95
C ASP A 25 -4.29 30.36 -7.40
N ASP A 26 -4.55 31.57 -7.92
CA ASP A 26 -4.83 31.80 -9.34
C ASP A 26 -3.64 31.41 -10.22
N TYR A 27 -2.42 31.81 -9.84
CA TYR A 27 -1.22 31.45 -10.59
C TYR A 27 -1.04 29.94 -10.70
N ILE A 28 -1.15 29.22 -9.58
CA ILE A 28 -0.98 27.77 -9.55
C ILE A 28 -2.10 27.07 -10.34
N ARG A 29 -3.35 27.53 -10.24
CA ARG A 29 -4.45 27.00 -11.05
C ARG A 29 -4.13 27.13 -12.54
N ASP A 30 -3.87 28.35 -13.00
CA ASP A 30 -3.77 28.65 -14.43
C ASP A 30 -2.48 28.11 -15.07
N ASN A 31 -1.39 27.99 -14.30
CA ASN A 31 -0.07 27.60 -14.82
C ASN A 31 0.34 26.17 -14.48
N ILE A 32 -0.33 25.49 -13.55
CA ILE A 32 0.03 24.12 -13.12
C ILE A 32 -1.19 23.19 -13.15
N LEU A 33 -2.26 23.52 -12.44
CA LEU A 33 -3.39 22.58 -12.27
C LEU A 33 -4.15 22.39 -13.58
N ASP A 34 -4.55 23.48 -14.25
CA ASP A 34 -5.32 23.41 -15.49
C ASP A 34 -4.52 22.81 -16.65
N PRO A 35 -3.25 23.18 -16.90
CA PRO A 35 -2.44 22.55 -17.94
C PRO A 35 -2.19 21.04 -17.74
N LEU A 36 -2.22 20.57 -16.48
CA LEU A 36 -2.11 19.15 -16.15
C LEU A 36 -3.47 18.45 -16.00
N GLY A 37 -4.57 19.19 -16.18
CA GLY A 37 -5.93 18.68 -16.05
C GLY A 37 -6.29 18.22 -14.63
N MET A 38 -5.72 18.84 -13.60
CA MET A 38 -5.96 18.55 -12.18
C MET A 38 -7.24 19.24 -11.67
N SER A 39 -8.38 18.92 -12.30
CA SER A 39 -9.67 19.62 -12.11
C SER A 39 -10.34 19.40 -10.74
N SER A 40 -9.87 18.42 -9.97
CA SER A 40 -10.33 18.14 -8.60
C SER A 40 -9.36 18.69 -7.55
N SER A 41 -8.49 19.62 -7.94
CA SER A 41 -7.48 20.23 -7.07
C SER A 41 -7.66 21.74 -6.98
N GLY A 42 -7.41 22.31 -5.81
CA GLY A 42 -7.55 23.75 -5.60
C GLY A 42 -7.19 24.19 -4.18
N PHE A 43 -7.19 25.50 -3.94
CA PHE A 43 -6.84 26.09 -2.64
C PHE A 43 -8.04 26.63 -1.86
N GLN A 44 -9.16 26.87 -2.55
CA GLN A 44 -10.40 27.35 -1.94
C GLN A 44 -11.35 26.17 -1.72
N LEU A 45 -12.05 26.16 -0.59
CA LEU A 45 -13.12 25.18 -0.35
C LEU A 45 -14.37 25.58 -1.13
N THR A 46 -14.44 25.18 -2.40
CA THR A 46 -15.63 25.34 -3.24
C THR A 46 -16.66 24.26 -2.92
N ASP A 47 -17.93 24.47 -3.27
CA ASP A 47 -18.99 23.45 -3.11
C ASP A 47 -18.60 22.12 -3.76
N ALA A 48 -17.99 22.17 -4.96
CA ALA A 48 -17.53 20.98 -5.68
C ALA A 48 -16.42 20.21 -4.95
N ILE A 49 -15.48 20.91 -4.30
CA ILE A 49 -14.45 20.26 -3.47
C ILE A 49 -15.11 19.72 -2.20
N GLN A 50 -15.97 20.51 -1.54
CA GLN A 50 -16.62 20.14 -0.30
C GLN A 50 -17.48 18.88 -0.44
N GLU A 51 -18.19 18.70 -1.56
CA GLU A 51 -18.99 17.51 -1.84
C GLU A 51 -18.17 16.21 -1.95
N GLN A 52 -16.88 16.31 -2.31
CA GLN A 52 -15.99 15.17 -2.52
C GLN A 52 -14.94 15.02 -1.40
N MET A 53 -14.86 16.00 -0.51
CA MET A 53 -13.84 16.07 0.53
C MET A 53 -14.06 14.98 1.58
N ALA A 54 -13.00 14.23 1.88
CA ALA A 54 -13.01 13.31 3.01
C ALA A 54 -13.17 14.05 4.33
N ILE A 55 -13.89 13.46 5.28
CA ILE A 55 -13.95 13.98 6.66
C ILE A 55 -12.64 13.59 7.35
N GLY A 56 -11.90 14.58 7.86
CA GLY A 56 -10.69 14.34 8.65
C GLY A 56 -11.04 13.89 10.07
N TYR A 57 -10.22 13.02 10.63
CA TYR A 57 -10.43 12.46 11.97
C TYR A 57 -9.20 12.62 12.84
N GLN A 58 -9.41 12.99 14.11
CA GLN A 58 -8.38 13.04 15.13
C GLN A 58 -8.65 11.95 16.16
N PRO A 59 -7.78 10.93 16.28
CA PRO A 59 -8.01 9.86 17.23
C PRO A 59 -7.81 10.35 18.65
N ARG A 60 -8.62 9.81 19.54
CA ARG A 60 -8.48 9.98 20.99
C ARG A 60 -7.57 8.89 21.53
N ALA A 61 -6.59 9.29 22.34
CA ALA A 61 -5.71 8.32 22.98
C ALA A 61 -6.55 7.33 23.81
N HIS A 62 -6.38 6.04 23.54
CA HIS A 62 -7.04 4.94 24.25
C HIS A 62 -8.56 4.81 24.05
N GLU A 63 -9.14 5.41 22.99
CA GLU A 63 -10.54 5.21 22.61
C GLU A 63 -10.66 4.72 21.16
N ASP A 64 -11.69 3.93 20.88
CA ASP A 64 -11.95 3.39 19.53
C ASP A 64 -12.60 4.42 18.59
N PHE A 65 -13.10 5.54 19.13
CA PHE A 65 -13.82 6.56 18.38
C PHE A 65 -12.98 7.83 18.21
N PRO A 66 -12.67 8.25 16.97
CA PRO A 66 -12.01 9.53 16.73
C PRO A 66 -13.00 10.70 16.78
N ASP A 67 -12.47 11.89 17.07
CA ASP A 67 -13.17 13.15 16.84
C ASP A 67 -13.12 13.55 15.36
N VAL A 68 -14.14 14.28 14.91
CA VAL A 68 -14.07 14.97 13.62
C VAL A 68 -13.06 16.10 13.75
N ALA A 69 -12.07 16.12 12.87
CA ALA A 69 -11.04 17.15 12.84
C ALA A 69 -11.62 18.50 12.41
N PRO A 70 -11.09 19.62 12.94
CA PRO A 70 -11.44 20.94 12.43
C PRO A 70 -10.99 21.09 10.97
N HIS A 71 -11.78 21.83 10.19
CA HIS A 71 -11.42 22.10 8.80
C HIS A 71 -10.12 22.94 8.72
N PRO A 72 -9.11 22.50 7.95
CA PRO A 72 -7.82 23.18 7.86
C PRO A 72 -7.85 24.36 6.87
N ASP A 73 -8.03 25.59 7.37
CA ASP A 73 -7.82 26.84 6.61
C ASP A 73 -6.62 27.62 7.17
N ILE A 74 -5.47 27.52 6.49
CA ILE A 74 -4.18 28.11 6.88
C ILE A 74 -3.93 29.50 6.27
N LYS A 75 -4.85 30.03 5.46
CA LYS A 75 -4.88 31.42 4.97
C LYS A 75 -3.54 31.94 4.44
N GLY A 76 -2.86 32.83 5.18
CA GLY A 76 -1.58 33.44 4.78
C GLY A 76 -0.45 32.43 4.54
N HIS A 77 -0.65 31.15 4.89
CA HIS A 77 0.29 30.05 4.64
C HIS A 77 -0.13 29.14 3.49
N THR A 78 -1.09 29.52 2.63
CA THR A 78 -1.64 28.69 1.54
C THR A 78 -0.57 27.94 0.74
N ALA A 79 0.49 28.64 0.33
CA ALA A 79 1.58 28.07 -0.46
C ALA A 79 2.39 26.97 0.25
N ALA A 80 2.30 26.86 1.57
CA ALA A 80 3.02 25.88 2.36
C ALA A 80 2.25 24.56 2.55
N GLY A 81 0.92 24.50 2.32
CA GLY A 81 0.19 23.26 2.59
C GLY A 81 -1.33 23.24 2.44
N GLN A 82 -1.96 24.21 1.76
CA GLN A 82 -3.43 24.31 1.71
C GLN A 82 -4.08 23.51 0.57
N LEU A 83 -3.30 22.94 -0.35
CA LEU A 83 -3.86 22.31 -1.56
C LEU A 83 -4.80 21.14 -1.21
N TYR A 84 -6.06 21.27 -1.59
CA TYR A 84 -7.01 20.16 -1.67
C TYR A 84 -6.76 19.41 -2.98
N SER A 85 -6.73 18.08 -2.96
CA SER A 85 -6.52 17.27 -4.15
C SER A 85 -7.04 15.84 -3.97
N SER A 86 -6.91 15.03 -5.02
CA SER A 86 -7.24 13.61 -5.05
C SER A 86 -6.04 12.78 -5.50
N VAL A 87 -6.04 11.47 -5.20
CA VAL A 87 -5.01 10.55 -5.71
C VAL A 87 -4.90 10.61 -7.24
N THR A 88 -6.03 10.74 -7.94
CA THR A 88 -6.08 10.81 -9.41
C THR A 88 -5.37 12.06 -9.95
N ASP A 89 -5.56 13.22 -9.32
CA ASP A 89 -4.90 14.46 -9.75
C ASP A 89 -3.43 14.49 -9.36
N LEU A 90 -3.10 14.05 -8.16
CA LEU A 90 -1.70 13.90 -7.75
C LEU A 90 -0.96 12.89 -8.64
N ALA A 91 -1.63 11.87 -9.16
CA ALA A 91 -1.04 10.94 -10.13
C ALA A 91 -0.72 11.63 -11.47
N LYS A 92 -1.50 12.64 -11.90
CA LYS A 92 -1.17 13.47 -13.08
C LYS A 92 0.08 14.30 -12.81
N TRP A 93 0.17 14.93 -11.64
CA TRP A 93 1.37 15.67 -11.21
C TRP A 93 2.62 14.78 -11.16
N ILE A 94 2.52 13.60 -10.53
CA ILE A 94 3.65 12.65 -10.45
C ILE A 94 3.99 12.07 -11.82
N GLY A 95 2.99 11.77 -12.66
CA GLY A 95 3.18 11.40 -14.06
C GLY A 95 3.97 12.45 -14.82
N PHE A 96 3.65 13.74 -14.65
CA PHE A 96 4.39 14.85 -15.23
C PHE A 96 5.84 14.96 -14.71
N GLN A 97 6.06 14.73 -13.41
CA GLN A 97 7.41 14.75 -12.81
C GLN A 97 8.31 13.65 -13.36
N VAL A 98 7.78 12.47 -13.61
CA VAL A 98 8.55 11.32 -14.13
C VAL A 98 8.59 11.23 -15.66
N ASP A 99 7.87 12.10 -16.35
CA ASP A 99 7.88 12.12 -17.82
C ASP A 99 8.98 13.03 -18.37
N SER A 100 10.05 12.42 -18.91
CA SER A 100 11.20 13.12 -19.47
C SER A 100 10.89 13.92 -20.75
N ASP A 101 9.72 13.72 -21.34
CA ASP A 101 9.38 14.32 -22.64
C ASP A 101 8.34 15.44 -22.50
N ASN A 102 7.68 15.53 -21.34
CA ASN A 102 6.65 16.53 -21.07
C ASN A 102 7.21 17.78 -20.39
N GLU A 103 7.22 18.91 -21.12
CA GLU A 103 7.64 20.23 -20.63
C GLU A 103 6.48 21.24 -20.54
N SER A 104 5.22 20.78 -20.46
CA SER A 104 4.04 21.65 -20.52
C SER A 104 3.99 22.72 -19.42
N VAL A 105 4.54 22.41 -18.23
CA VAL A 105 4.56 23.31 -17.07
C VAL A 105 5.98 23.70 -16.64
N LEU A 106 6.93 22.75 -16.66
CA LEU A 106 8.33 22.97 -16.29
C LEU A 106 9.25 22.33 -17.32
N SER A 107 10.34 23.04 -17.67
CA SER A 107 11.41 22.46 -18.48
C SER A 107 12.06 21.25 -17.79
N GLN A 108 12.67 20.37 -18.59
CA GLN A 108 13.45 19.24 -18.07
C GLN A 108 14.60 19.70 -17.19
N LYS A 109 15.22 20.84 -17.53
CA LYS A 109 16.27 21.44 -16.70
C LYS A 109 15.75 21.82 -15.30
N SER A 110 14.54 22.40 -15.23
CA SER A 110 13.91 22.74 -13.95
C SER A 110 13.58 21.49 -13.14
N LYS A 111 13.01 20.44 -13.77
CA LYS A 111 12.73 19.16 -13.09
C LYS A 111 14.00 18.49 -12.57
N ALA A 112 15.07 18.50 -13.35
CA ALA A 112 16.37 17.97 -12.92
C ALA A 112 16.95 18.76 -11.74
N GLU A 113 16.83 20.10 -11.74
CA GLU A 113 17.29 20.92 -10.61
C GLU A 113 16.44 20.67 -9.35
N MET A 114 15.12 20.48 -9.51
CA MET A 114 14.22 20.10 -8.41
C MET A 114 14.62 18.78 -7.76
N CYS A 115 15.16 17.84 -8.53
CA CYS A 115 15.61 16.52 -8.08
C CYS A 115 17.06 16.50 -7.56
N ARG A 116 17.80 17.61 -7.68
CA ARG A 116 19.21 17.68 -7.28
C ARG A 116 19.32 17.83 -5.75
N PRO A 117 20.06 16.96 -5.05
CA PRO A 117 20.31 17.13 -3.62
C PRO A 117 21.00 18.46 -3.30
N GLN A 118 20.39 19.22 -2.40
CA GLN A 118 20.94 20.45 -1.81
C GLN A 118 21.57 20.19 -0.45
N PHE A 119 21.06 19.17 0.25
CA PHE A 119 21.59 18.70 1.53
C PHE A 119 21.50 17.17 1.60
N LEU A 120 22.51 16.54 2.18
CA LEU A 120 22.54 15.10 2.46
C LEU A 120 22.73 14.90 3.97
N GLU A 121 21.96 13.99 4.53
CA GLU A 121 22.17 13.56 5.91
C GLU A 121 23.40 12.66 6.02
N ASN A 122 23.96 12.61 7.24
CA ASN A 122 25.05 11.70 7.54
C ASN A 122 24.59 10.25 7.29
N GLY A 123 25.41 9.48 6.58
CA GLY A 123 25.10 8.08 6.27
C GLY A 123 24.31 7.85 4.98
N TRP A 124 24.05 8.90 4.17
CA TRP A 124 23.54 8.78 2.79
C TRP A 124 22.19 8.05 2.67
N ARG A 125 21.38 8.10 3.75
CA ARG A 125 20.04 7.48 3.79
C ARG A 125 18.93 8.45 3.42
N ALA A 126 19.13 9.73 3.70
CA ALA A 126 18.17 10.77 3.37
C ALA A 126 18.87 12.05 2.89
N GLY A 127 18.12 12.88 2.19
CA GLY A 127 18.57 14.17 1.68
C GLY A 127 17.40 15.07 1.34
N PHE A 128 17.71 16.30 0.92
CA PHE A 128 16.71 17.32 0.60
C PHE A 128 17.10 17.98 -0.71
N CYS A 129 16.13 18.07 -1.60
CA CYS A 129 16.20 18.69 -2.91
C CYS A 129 15.26 19.92 -2.93
N LEU A 130 14.71 20.30 -4.08
CA LEU A 130 13.80 21.45 -4.20
C LEU A 130 12.43 21.00 -4.77
N PRO A 131 11.37 20.87 -3.96
CA PRO A 131 11.28 20.81 -2.51
C PRO A 131 11.36 19.37 -1.94
N TRP A 132 11.78 18.39 -2.76
CA TRP A 132 11.63 16.98 -2.43
C TRP A 132 12.55 16.51 -1.30
N PHE A 133 12.01 15.74 -0.37
CA PHE A 133 12.80 14.82 0.45
C PHE A 133 13.29 13.68 -0.42
N ALA A 134 14.57 13.33 -0.28
CA ALA A 134 15.18 12.16 -0.91
C ALA A 134 15.35 11.07 0.14
N HIS A 135 14.83 9.88 -0.13
CA HIS A 135 14.92 8.71 0.75
C HIS A 135 15.57 7.56 -0.02
N ARG A 136 16.66 7.02 0.53
CA ARG A 136 17.33 5.85 -0.03
C ARG A 136 16.79 4.58 0.61
N LEU A 137 16.16 3.72 -0.18
CA LEU A 137 15.70 2.40 0.21
C LEU A 137 16.35 1.36 -0.71
N GLY A 138 17.20 0.51 -0.12
CA GLY A 138 18.07 -0.38 -0.90
C GLY A 138 18.98 0.39 -1.85
N ASP A 139 18.89 0.06 -3.14
CA ASP A 139 19.66 0.71 -4.21
C ASP A 139 18.89 1.83 -4.92
N HIS A 140 17.69 2.15 -4.45
CA HIS A 140 16.81 3.16 -5.03
C HIS A 140 16.77 4.43 -4.19
N VAL A 141 16.65 5.56 -4.86
CA VAL A 141 16.40 6.87 -4.24
C VAL A 141 15.04 7.35 -4.70
N TYR A 142 14.13 7.50 -3.74
CA TYR A 142 12.80 8.01 -3.95
C TYR A 142 12.76 9.48 -3.53
N LEU A 143 12.16 10.30 -4.38
CA LEU A 143 11.92 11.72 -4.13
C LEU A 143 10.46 11.91 -3.76
N GLY A 144 10.18 12.71 -2.76
CA GLY A 144 8.82 12.82 -2.26
C GLY A 144 8.62 13.92 -1.25
N HIS A 145 7.40 13.99 -0.72
CA HIS A 145 7.04 14.87 0.35
C HIS A 145 5.83 14.31 1.10
N GLY A 146 5.90 14.34 2.42
CA GLY A 146 4.77 14.06 3.30
C GLY A 146 3.99 15.32 3.65
N GLY A 147 2.81 15.17 4.20
CA GLY A 147 1.99 16.28 4.67
C GLY A 147 1.13 15.85 5.84
N GLY A 148 0.84 16.80 6.72
CA GLY A 148 -0.02 16.54 7.86
C GLY A 148 -0.71 17.80 8.32
N ILE A 149 -2.04 17.78 8.31
CA ILE A 149 -2.85 18.87 8.84
C ILE A 149 -4.20 18.34 9.31
N HIS A 150 -4.57 18.63 10.55
CA HIS A 150 -5.88 18.38 11.17
C HIS A 150 -6.64 17.17 10.62
N GLY A 151 -6.26 15.96 11.04
CA GLY A 151 -6.94 14.73 10.62
C GLY A 151 -6.70 14.30 9.18
N PHE A 152 -5.70 14.86 8.49
CA PHE A 152 -5.26 14.43 7.17
C PHE A 152 -3.75 14.21 7.15
N LEU A 153 -3.33 13.08 6.60
CA LEU A 153 -1.93 12.78 6.31
C LEU A 153 -1.77 12.43 4.83
N THR A 154 -0.66 12.87 4.25
CA THR A 154 -0.32 12.59 2.86
C THR A 154 1.11 12.10 2.78
N GLU A 155 1.36 11.19 1.84
CA GLU A 155 2.70 10.76 1.49
C GLU A 155 2.76 10.52 -0.01
N ILE A 156 3.71 11.17 -0.67
CA ILE A 156 3.91 11.03 -2.12
C ILE A 156 5.39 10.81 -2.36
N PHE A 157 5.72 9.74 -3.08
CA PHE A 157 7.08 9.44 -3.50
C PHE A 157 7.13 8.98 -4.95
N PHE A 158 8.23 9.26 -5.62
CA PHE A 158 8.47 8.84 -6.99
C PHE A 158 9.96 8.58 -7.26
N ASP A 159 10.22 7.73 -8.24
CA ASP A 159 11.56 7.50 -8.79
C ASP A 159 11.54 7.94 -10.27
N PRO A 160 12.19 9.05 -10.61
CA PRO A 160 12.22 9.55 -11.99
C PRO A 160 13.00 8.62 -12.94
N THR A 161 13.93 7.82 -12.43
CA THR A 161 14.73 6.87 -13.23
C THR A 161 13.88 5.70 -13.69
N ARG A 162 13.07 5.14 -12.78
CA ARG A 162 12.17 4.01 -13.07
C ARG A 162 10.79 4.43 -13.58
N ARG A 163 10.51 5.74 -13.56
CA ARG A 163 9.23 6.33 -13.96
C ARG A 163 8.04 5.75 -13.20
N VAL A 164 8.20 5.60 -11.89
CA VAL A 164 7.19 5.04 -10.98
C VAL A 164 6.94 6.01 -9.82
N GLY A 165 5.71 6.04 -9.32
CA GLY A 165 5.36 6.79 -8.13
C GLY A 165 4.26 6.13 -7.33
N ALA A 166 4.20 6.48 -6.05
CA ALA A 166 3.24 6.00 -5.08
C ALA A 166 2.67 7.20 -4.31
N ILE A 167 1.36 7.18 -4.10
CA ILE A 167 0.60 8.23 -3.42
C ILE A 167 -0.30 7.55 -2.39
N VAL A 168 -0.21 7.99 -1.14
CA VAL A 168 -1.07 7.53 -0.04
C VAL A 168 -1.65 8.76 0.65
N LEU A 169 -2.98 8.83 0.69
CA LEU A 169 -3.72 9.87 1.40
C LEU A 169 -4.59 9.17 2.45
N THR A 170 -4.53 9.65 3.69
CA THR A 170 -5.38 9.15 4.79
C THR A 170 -6.04 10.31 5.50
N ASN A 171 -7.27 10.07 5.98
CA ASN A 171 -8.09 11.04 6.68
C ASN A 171 -8.11 10.79 8.19
N SER A 172 -6.96 10.39 8.75
CA SER A 172 -6.73 10.29 10.19
C SER A 172 -5.26 10.62 10.50
N ASP A 173 -5.01 11.41 11.55
CA ASP A 173 -3.66 11.90 11.89
C ASP A 173 -2.99 11.19 13.09
N GLY A 174 -3.59 10.14 13.66
CA GLY A 174 -2.96 9.38 14.75
C GLY A 174 -2.34 8.05 14.35
N HIS A 175 -1.91 7.92 13.10
CA HIS A 175 -1.06 6.81 12.69
C HIS A 175 0.06 7.30 11.76
N ASP A 176 1.26 6.73 11.88
CA ASP A 176 2.39 7.02 10.99
C ASP A 176 2.48 5.95 9.86
N ALA A 177 1.32 5.57 9.31
CA ALA A 177 1.23 4.42 8.40
C ALA A 177 1.55 4.77 6.95
N ASN A 178 1.49 6.05 6.55
CA ASN A 178 1.56 6.41 5.14
C ASN A 178 2.94 6.10 4.54
N SER A 179 4.03 6.45 5.24
CA SER A 179 5.39 6.11 4.79
C SER A 179 5.62 4.58 4.72
N PRO A 180 5.27 3.78 5.75
CA PRO A 180 5.27 2.31 5.64
C PRO A 180 4.45 1.75 4.48
N ILE A 181 3.27 2.29 4.20
CA ILE A 181 2.43 1.85 3.07
C ILE A 181 3.11 2.19 1.75
N VAL A 182 3.67 3.40 1.60
CA VAL A 182 4.40 3.79 0.38
C VAL A 182 5.61 2.88 0.16
N HIS A 183 6.40 2.59 1.20
CA HIS A 183 7.52 1.66 1.07
C HIS A 183 7.05 0.27 0.69
N ALA A 184 5.98 -0.23 1.29
CA ALA A 184 5.40 -1.53 0.92
C ALA A 184 4.91 -1.57 -0.54
N ILE A 185 4.36 -0.47 -1.07
CA ILE A 185 4.00 -0.36 -2.50
C ILE A 185 5.25 -0.52 -3.37
N PHE A 186 6.36 0.10 -3.00
CA PHE A 186 7.60 -0.04 -3.75
C PHE A 186 8.25 -1.41 -3.61
N ASP A 187 8.19 -2.03 -2.43
CA ASP A 187 8.66 -3.40 -2.24
C ASP A 187 7.86 -4.38 -3.12
N VAL A 188 6.53 -4.22 -3.18
CA VAL A 188 5.67 -5.01 -4.09
C VAL A 188 6.01 -4.74 -5.55
N TYR A 189 6.24 -3.48 -5.94
CA TYR A 189 6.65 -3.14 -7.30
C TYR A 189 7.99 -3.79 -7.67
N ASP A 190 8.97 -3.74 -6.77
CA ASP A 190 10.28 -4.34 -6.98
C ASP A 190 10.18 -5.87 -7.08
N GLU A 191 9.36 -6.50 -6.24
CA GLU A 191 9.11 -7.94 -6.30
C GLU A 191 8.45 -8.33 -7.62
N VAL A 192 7.41 -7.59 -8.06
CA VAL A 192 6.71 -7.85 -9.32
C VAL A 192 7.63 -7.65 -10.52
N THR A 193 8.46 -6.62 -10.53
CA THR A 193 9.37 -6.32 -11.66
C THR A 193 10.58 -7.25 -11.71
N LYS A 194 11.06 -7.74 -10.56
CA LYS A 194 12.08 -8.80 -10.49
C LYS A 194 11.51 -10.16 -10.83
N SER A 195 10.23 -10.40 -10.54
CA SER A 195 9.59 -11.65 -10.89
C SER A 195 9.50 -11.75 -12.42
N THR A 196 10.24 -12.70 -13.00
CA THR A 196 10.12 -13.07 -14.42
C THR A 196 8.80 -13.80 -14.73
N VAL A 197 7.91 -13.90 -13.74
CA VAL A 197 6.59 -14.51 -13.89
C VAL A 197 5.69 -13.45 -14.51
N ARG A 198 5.65 -13.42 -15.85
CA ARG A 198 4.47 -12.89 -16.57
C ARG A 198 3.27 -13.52 -15.90
N GLY A 199 2.44 -12.73 -15.23
CA GLY A 199 1.23 -13.20 -14.59
C GLY A 199 0.48 -14.05 -15.61
N SER A 200 0.45 -15.38 -15.39
CA SER A 200 -0.53 -16.23 -16.06
C SER A 200 -1.86 -15.57 -15.75
N GLY A 201 -2.56 -15.11 -16.79
CA GLY A 201 -3.71 -14.19 -16.65
C GLY A 201 -4.60 -14.58 -15.48
N ILE A 202 -5.09 -13.58 -14.75
CA ILE A 202 -5.98 -13.79 -13.60
C ILE A 202 -7.21 -14.56 -14.08
N SER A 203 -7.17 -15.88 -13.97
CA SER A 203 -8.30 -16.75 -14.20
C SER A 203 -9.14 -16.75 -12.93
N ARG A 204 -10.46 -16.69 -13.07
CA ARG A 204 -11.34 -16.98 -11.93
C ARG A 204 -10.89 -18.29 -11.29
N PRO A 205 -10.66 -18.33 -9.97
CA PRO A 205 -10.29 -19.56 -9.28
C PRO A 205 -11.33 -20.63 -9.62
N THR A 206 -10.89 -21.83 -9.98
CA THR A 206 -11.79 -22.96 -10.12
C THR A 206 -12.45 -23.22 -8.77
N PRO A 207 -13.80 -23.21 -8.67
CA PRO A 207 -14.48 -23.52 -7.42
C PRO A 207 -14.01 -24.87 -6.87
N THR A 208 -13.98 -25.00 -5.54
CA THR A 208 -13.67 -26.29 -4.91
C THR A 208 -14.68 -27.35 -5.38
N PRO A 209 -14.21 -28.49 -5.94
CA PRO A 209 -15.05 -29.60 -6.29
C PRO A 209 -15.93 -30.03 -5.10
N PRO A 210 -17.25 -30.25 -5.29
CA PRO A 210 -18.17 -30.56 -4.20
C PRO A 210 -17.69 -31.68 -3.27
N GLU A 211 -17.08 -32.72 -3.82
CA GLU A 211 -16.52 -33.88 -3.14
C GLU A 211 -15.31 -33.54 -2.25
N LEU A 212 -14.58 -32.46 -2.53
CA LEU A 212 -13.44 -32.06 -1.71
C LEU A 212 -13.82 -31.09 -0.58
N ARG A 213 -15.01 -30.47 -0.65
CA ARG A 213 -15.46 -29.50 0.37
C ARG A 213 -15.56 -30.11 1.76
N GLN A 214 -15.86 -31.40 1.84
CA GLN A 214 -16.01 -32.12 3.10
C GLN A 214 -14.73 -32.18 3.94
N PHE A 215 -13.55 -32.06 3.31
CA PHE A 215 -12.25 -32.09 3.97
C PHE A 215 -11.80 -30.71 4.47
N LEU A 216 -12.39 -29.64 3.94
CA LEU A 216 -12.00 -28.27 4.27
C LEU A 216 -12.32 -27.92 5.72
N GLY A 217 -11.48 -27.07 6.31
CA GLY A 217 -11.75 -26.45 7.60
C GLY A 217 -10.58 -26.52 8.56
N ARG A 218 -10.89 -26.28 9.83
CA ARG A 218 -9.91 -26.18 10.90
C ARG A 218 -9.71 -27.52 11.59
N TYR A 219 -8.46 -27.84 11.87
CA TYR A 219 -8.06 -29.04 12.59
C TYR A 219 -7.12 -28.66 13.72
N SER A 220 -7.14 -29.44 14.80
CA SER A 220 -6.21 -29.29 15.92
C SER A 220 -5.44 -30.58 16.10
N THR A 221 -4.13 -30.46 16.21
CA THR A 221 -3.26 -31.56 16.64
C THR A 221 -3.53 -31.88 18.11
N VAL A 222 -3.16 -33.08 18.56
CA VAL A 222 -3.18 -33.43 20.00
C VAL A 222 -2.30 -32.54 20.89
N LEU A 223 -1.37 -31.78 20.30
CA LEU A 223 -0.51 -30.84 21.00
C LEU A 223 -1.07 -29.39 21.00
N GLY A 224 -2.29 -29.18 20.50
CA GLY A 224 -2.95 -27.87 20.49
C GLY A 224 -2.61 -26.98 19.30
N GLY A 225 -1.71 -27.40 18.41
CA GLY A 225 -1.41 -26.68 17.16
C GLY A 225 -2.62 -26.68 16.21
N ALA A 226 -2.92 -25.52 15.62
CA ALA A 226 -3.97 -25.36 14.62
C ALA A 226 -3.43 -25.64 13.21
N MET A 227 -4.22 -26.37 12.40
CA MET A 227 -3.94 -26.62 10.99
C MET A 227 -5.18 -26.32 10.17
N PHE A 228 -5.02 -25.85 8.93
CA PHE A 228 -6.13 -25.73 7.98
C PHE A 228 -5.97 -26.69 6.82
N ILE A 229 -7.10 -27.25 6.38
CA ILE A 229 -7.21 -27.88 5.06
C ILE A 229 -7.94 -26.90 4.15
N GLU A 230 -7.24 -26.46 3.11
CA GLU A 230 -7.72 -25.47 2.15
C GLU A 230 -7.75 -26.07 0.74
N TYR A 231 -8.50 -25.46 -0.18
CA TYR A 231 -8.39 -25.78 -1.61
C TYR A 231 -7.75 -24.60 -2.33
N ARG A 232 -6.52 -24.77 -2.82
CA ARG A 232 -5.77 -23.74 -3.52
C ARG A 232 -5.11 -24.32 -4.77
N ARG A 233 -5.09 -23.52 -5.84
CA ARG A 233 -4.38 -23.85 -7.09
C ARG A 233 -4.70 -25.26 -7.63
N GLY A 234 -5.95 -25.73 -7.45
CA GLY A 234 -6.40 -27.02 -7.98
C GLY A 234 -6.15 -28.24 -7.09
N SER A 235 -5.72 -28.07 -5.83
CA SER A 235 -5.42 -29.18 -4.91
C SER A 235 -5.86 -28.87 -3.47
N LEU A 236 -6.05 -29.92 -2.67
CA LEU A 236 -6.10 -29.74 -1.21
C LEU A 236 -4.71 -29.35 -0.70
N THR A 237 -4.67 -28.43 0.25
CA THR A 237 -3.44 -27.89 0.84
C THR A 237 -3.54 -28.00 2.36
N LEU A 238 -2.52 -28.56 3.00
CA LEU A 238 -2.33 -28.57 4.44
C LEU A 238 -1.55 -27.32 4.84
N GLU A 239 -2.18 -26.46 5.63
CA GLU A 239 -1.57 -25.30 6.27
C GLU A 239 -1.18 -25.67 7.71
N MET A 240 0.12 -25.70 7.99
CA MET A 240 0.67 -26.14 9.28
C MET A 240 0.86 -25.01 10.30
N ASP A 241 0.97 -23.77 9.85
CA ASP A 241 1.06 -22.57 10.70
C ASP A 241 0.18 -21.45 10.13
N PRO A 242 -1.14 -21.51 10.38
CA PRO A 242 -2.09 -20.57 9.81
C PRO A 242 -1.94 -19.12 10.31
N TYR A 243 -1.09 -18.90 11.32
CA TYR A 243 -0.79 -17.58 11.85
C TYR A 243 0.48 -16.98 11.26
N SER A 244 1.25 -17.78 10.51
CA SER A 244 2.40 -17.31 9.74
C SER A 244 1.95 -16.79 8.36
N ASN A 245 2.67 -15.80 7.85
CA ASN A 245 2.57 -15.36 6.46
C ASN A 245 3.59 -16.08 5.55
N ASP A 246 4.22 -17.15 6.02
CA ASP A 246 5.20 -17.89 5.26
C ASP A 246 4.51 -18.77 4.21
N ALA A 247 4.90 -18.62 2.93
CA ALA A 247 4.35 -19.47 1.88
C ALA A 247 4.78 -20.94 2.02
N SER A 248 5.86 -21.22 2.76
CA SER A 248 6.38 -22.57 2.98
C SER A 248 5.49 -23.42 3.89
N SER A 249 4.62 -22.80 4.68
CA SER A 249 3.68 -23.49 5.59
C SER A 249 2.47 -24.12 4.86
N LYS A 250 2.29 -23.81 3.56
CA LYS A 250 1.21 -24.28 2.69
C LYS A 250 1.67 -25.44 1.83
N ILE A 251 1.31 -26.65 2.23
CA ILE A 251 1.80 -27.88 1.62
C ILE A 251 0.68 -28.51 0.76
N PRO A 252 0.81 -28.53 -0.58
CA PRO A 252 -0.14 -29.23 -1.45
C PRO A 252 -0.19 -30.72 -1.16
N MET A 253 -1.33 -31.34 -1.44
CA MET A 253 -1.53 -32.77 -1.28
C MET A 253 -2.02 -33.41 -2.59
N ILE A 254 -1.51 -34.60 -2.89
CA ILE A 254 -1.85 -35.37 -4.09
C ILE A 254 -2.91 -36.41 -3.73
N PRO A 255 -4.05 -36.49 -4.43
CA PRO A 255 -5.04 -37.53 -4.19
C PRO A 255 -4.49 -38.92 -4.53
N THR A 256 -4.95 -39.95 -3.82
CA THR A 256 -4.68 -41.35 -4.14
C THR A 256 -5.91 -42.04 -4.73
N ASP A 257 -5.81 -43.35 -5.00
CA ASP A 257 -6.97 -44.18 -5.39
C ASP A 257 -8.00 -44.33 -4.25
N ASP A 258 -7.59 -44.08 -3.00
CA ASP A 258 -8.48 -44.00 -1.84
C ASP A 258 -8.98 -42.54 -1.67
N PRO A 259 -10.30 -42.29 -1.74
CA PRO A 259 -10.85 -40.94 -1.73
C PRO A 259 -10.63 -40.17 -0.41
N ASP A 260 -10.26 -40.87 0.66
CA ASP A 260 -9.96 -40.26 1.96
C ASP A 260 -8.46 -40.15 2.25
N VAL A 261 -7.60 -40.48 1.27
CA VAL A 261 -6.14 -40.48 1.45
C VAL A 261 -5.46 -39.60 0.42
N PHE A 262 -4.55 -38.76 0.93
CA PHE A 262 -3.74 -37.86 0.14
C PHE A 262 -2.26 -38.00 0.53
N ILE A 263 -1.35 -37.77 -0.41
CA ILE A 263 0.09 -37.73 -0.15
C ILE A 263 0.53 -36.28 0.07
N VAL A 264 1.17 -36.01 1.20
CA VAL A 264 1.74 -34.68 1.53
C VAL A 264 3.01 -34.46 0.68
N THR A 265 3.15 -33.29 0.05
CA THR A 265 4.22 -33.06 -0.95
C THR A 265 5.44 -32.29 -0.45
N GLY A 266 5.41 -31.78 0.77
CA GLY A 266 6.42 -30.85 1.28
C GLY A 266 6.65 -30.95 2.78
N ASP A 267 7.64 -30.20 3.25
CA ASP A 267 8.17 -30.24 4.61
C ASP A 267 8.68 -31.64 5.01
N ARG A 268 8.97 -31.85 6.29
CA ARG A 268 9.43 -33.12 6.88
C ARG A 268 8.45 -34.30 6.70
N TYR A 269 7.24 -34.04 6.20
CA TYR A 269 6.20 -35.03 5.96
C TYR A 269 6.02 -35.38 4.48
N ALA A 270 6.91 -34.91 3.60
CA ALA A 270 6.84 -35.21 2.17
C ALA A 270 6.85 -36.73 1.91
N GLY A 271 5.85 -37.21 1.17
CA GLY A 271 5.64 -38.62 0.86
C GLY A 271 4.74 -39.38 1.85
N GLU A 272 4.37 -38.77 2.98
CA GLU A 272 3.50 -39.39 3.97
C GLU A 272 2.03 -39.38 3.54
N GLU A 273 1.30 -40.43 3.90
CA GLU A 273 -0.16 -40.47 3.78
C GLU A 273 -0.80 -39.57 4.85
N LEU A 274 -1.70 -38.70 4.40
CA LEU A 274 -2.71 -38.06 5.22
C LEU A 274 -4.05 -38.76 4.95
N ARG A 275 -4.56 -39.46 5.96
CA ARG A 275 -5.81 -40.22 5.91
C ARG A 275 -6.89 -39.54 6.73
N PHE A 276 -7.96 -39.10 6.09
CA PHE A 276 -9.13 -38.56 6.78
C PHE A 276 -9.92 -39.67 7.48
N ASN A 277 -10.41 -39.38 8.69
CA ASN A 277 -11.24 -40.28 9.47
C ASN A 277 -12.68 -39.79 9.45
N ARG A 278 -13.63 -40.73 9.32
CA ARG A 278 -15.07 -40.45 9.32
C ARG A 278 -15.75 -41.05 10.56
N ASN A 279 -16.82 -40.42 11.02
CA ASN A 279 -17.72 -41.01 12.01
C ASN A 279 -18.70 -42.01 11.36
N SER A 280 -19.59 -42.61 12.15
CA SER A 280 -20.63 -43.54 11.68
C SER A 280 -21.64 -42.93 10.70
N GLU A 281 -21.74 -41.61 10.64
CA GLU A 281 -22.61 -40.87 9.72
C GLU A 281 -21.87 -40.48 8.42
N GLY A 282 -20.61 -40.92 8.26
CA GLY A 282 -19.78 -40.61 7.10
C GLY A 282 -19.18 -39.20 7.12
N VAL A 283 -19.28 -38.45 8.23
CA VAL A 283 -18.75 -37.09 8.35
C VAL A 283 -17.26 -37.13 8.71
N VAL A 284 -16.43 -36.34 8.01
CA VAL A 284 -15.00 -36.18 8.33
C VAL A 284 -14.84 -35.50 9.70
N VAL A 285 -14.24 -36.20 10.65
CA VAL A 285 -14.02 -35.76 12.03
C VAL A 285 -12.56 -35.47 12.36
N GLY A 286 -11.64 -35.75 11.45
CA GLY A 286 -10.20 -35.57 11.66
C GLY A 286 -9.38 -36.25 10.58
N PHE A 287 -8.08 -36.32 10.77
CA PHE A 287 -7.16 -37.11 9.94
C PHE A 287 -5.99 -37.66 10.76
N HIS A 288 -5.26 -38.60 10.19
CA HIS A 288 -3.95 -39.06 10.66
C HIS A 288 -2.91 -38.79 9.60
N SER A 289 -1.74 -38.28 9.98
CA SER A 289 -0.60 -38.11 9.08
C SER A 289 0.69 -38.39 9.85
N ALA A 290 1.58 -39.21 9.29
CA ALA A 290 2.86 -39.59 9.91
C ALA A 290 2.76 -40.03 11.40
N GLY A 291 1.68 -40.73 11.76
CA GLY A 291 1.41 -41.19 13.12
C GLY A 291 0.80 -40.14 14.08
N PHE A 292 0.55 -38.92 13.63
CA PHE A 292 -0.06 -37.86 14.42
C PHE A 292 -1.55 -37.67 14.08
N PRO A 293 -2.47 -37.84 15.04
CA PRO A 293 -3.88 -37.52 14.86
C PRO A 293 -4.14 -36.02 14.90
N ALA A 294 -5.05 -35.57 14.05
CA ALA A 294 -5.64 -34.25 14.05
C ALA A 294 -7.16 -34.38 14.14
N ARG A 295 -7.79 -33.61 15.03
CA ARG A 295 -9.24 -33.57 15.18
C ARG A 295 -9.80 -32.35 14.46
N ARG A 296 -10.88 -32.53 13.70
CA ARG A 296 -11.61 -31.43 13.08
C ARG A 296 -12.27 -30.59 14.18
N LEU A 297 -12.02 -29.29 14.12
CA LEU A 297 -12.73 -28.30 14.91
C LEU A 297 -14.03 -27.99 14.17
N VAL A 298 -15.15 -28.37 14.76
CA VAL A 298 -16.47 -28.03 14.23
C VAL A 298 -16.61 -26.50 14.37
N GLU A 299 -17.02 -25.81 13.30
CA GLU A 299 -17.52 -24.44 13.45
C GLU A 299 -18.77 -24.51 14.34
N ALA A 300 -18.68 -23.91 15.54
CA ALA A 300 -19.82 -23.71 16.41
C ALA A 300 -20.83 -22.74 15.78
#